data_AF-A0A8D6Q082-F1
#
_entry.id   AF-A0A8D6Q082-F1
#
_cell.length_a   1.000
_cell.length_b   1.000
_cell.length_c   1.000
_cell.angle_alpha   90.00
_cell.angle_beta   90.00
_cell.angle_gamma   90.00
#
_symmetry.space_group_name_H-M   'P 1'
#
loop_
_entity.id
_entity.type
_entity.pdbx_description
1 polymer ?
#
loop_
_entity_poly.entity_id
_entity_poly.type
_entity_poly.pdbx_seq_one_letter_code
_entity_poly.pdbx_strand_id
1 'polypeptide(L)' 'MMTLTVEYYFTHPQDKLGMYASDPEDNSQEHGHEFAELVIVEEGHGLHVINGRPLYIQQGDVFYVQPGDVHYYD' A
#
# COMPACT_ATOMS: atom_id res chain seq x y z
N MET A 1 6.78 -11.65 -9.25
CA MET A 1 6.09 -10.50 -8.65
C MET A 1 6.02 -10.74 -7.15
N MET A 2 6.36 -9.75 -6.32
CA MET A 2 6.30 -9.88 -4.86
C MET A 2 4.84 -9.81 -4.40
N THR A 3 4.42 -10.74 -3.54
CA THR A 3 3.08 -10.74 -2.95
C THR A 3 3.20 -10.61 -1.45
N LEU A 4 2.60 -9.57 -0.88
CA LEU A 4 2.50 -9.38 0.56
C LEU A 4 1.37 -10.24 1.10
N THR A 5 1.65 -11.00 2.15
CA THR A 5 0.74 -12.02 2.67
C THR A 5 0.08 -11.60 3.98
N VAL A 6 -1.11 -12.13 4.24
CA VAL A 6 -1.82 -11.90 5.51
C VAL A 6 -0.96 -12.37 6.69
N GLU A 7 -0.26 -13.50 6.54
CA GLU A 7 0.57 -14.10 7.59
C GLU A 7 1.69 -13.16 8.07
N TYR A 8 2.21 -12.29 7.21
CA TYR A 8 3.28 -11.36 7.58
C TYR A 8 2.76 -10.02 8.12
N TYR A 9 1.69 -9.49 7.51
CA TYR A 9 1.22 -8.12 7.79
C TYR A 9 0.14 -8.02 8.86
N PHE A 10 -0.46 -9.14 9.27
CA PHE A 10 -1.47 -9.18 10.32
C PHE A 10 -0.90 -9.87 11.56
N THR A 11 -1.32 -9.42 12.76
CA THR A 11 -0.84 -10.03 14.02
C THR A 11 -1.29 -11.49 14.13
N HIS A 12 -2.48 -11.79 13.65
CA HIS A 12 -2.99 -13.14 13.52
C HIS A 12 -3.75 -13.33 12.19
N PRO A 13 -3.69 -14.49 11.52
CA PRO A 13 -4.36 -14.72 10.22
C PRO A 13 -5.89 -14.56 10.20
N GLN A 14 -6.52 -14.46 11.37
CA GLN A 14 -7.97 -14.27 11.50
C GLN A 14 -8.37 -12.81 11.73
N ASP A 15 -7.39 -11.94 12.00
CA ASP A 15 -7.63 -10.52 12.23
C ASP A 15 -8.27 -9.89 10.98
N LYS A 16 -9.08 -8.85 11.23
CA LYS A 16 -9.80 -8.12 10.18
C LYS A 16 -9.11 -6.82 9.78
N LEU A 17 -8.09 -6.41 10.52
CA LEU A 17 -7.34 -5.19 10.30
C LEU A 17 -5.90 -5.40 10.76
N GLY A 18 -4.96 -5.08 9.87
CA GLY A 18 -3.55 -4.85 10.18
C GLY A 18 -3.25 -3.36 9.96
N MET A 19 -2.27 -2.82 10.68
CA MET A 19 -1.82 -1.44 10.53
C MET A 19 -0.34 -1.44 10.18
N TYR A 20 0.01 -0.67 9.16
CA TYR A 20 1.39 -0.37 8.76
C TYR A 20 1.51 1.15 8.63
N ALA A 21 2.65 1.68 9.06
CA ALA A 21 2.99 3.09 8.94
C ALA A 21 4.50 3.22 8.73
N SER A 22 4.88 4.21 7.94
CA SER A 22 6.24 4.50 7.49
C SER A 22 6.44 6.02 7.51
N ASP A 23 7.69 6.45 7.69
CA ASP A 23 8.10 7.85 7.55
C ASP A 23 9.62 7.92 7.30
N PRO A 24 10.08 8.18 6.07
CA PRO A 24 9.28 8.25 4.83
C PRO A 24 8.79 6.87 4.38
N GLU A 25 7.89 6.85 3.40
CA GLU A 25 7.50 5.62 2.71
C GLU A 25 8.70 4.97 2.00
N ASP A 26 8.88 3.65 2.14
CA ASP A 26 10.05 2.92 1.65
C ASP A 26 9.73 1.79 0.65
N ASN A 27 8.47 1.69 0.22
CA ASN A 27 7.98 0.63 -0.66
C ASN A 27 8.15 0.96 -2.15
N SER A 28 9.41 1.02 -2.59
CA SER A 28 9.83 1.35 -3.96
C SER A 28 9.82 0.17 -4.94
N GLN A 29 9.29 -0.99 -4.54
CA GLN A 29 9.26 -2.19 -5.37
C GLN A 29 7.82 -2.58 -5.69
N GLU A 30 7.53 -2.83 -6.97
CA GLU A 30 6.19 -3.25 -7.39
C GLU A 30 5.78 -4.57 -6.75
N HIS A 31 4.64 -4.55 -6.08
CA HIS A 31 4.10 -5.68 -5.34
C HIS A 31 2.57 -5.67 -5.38
N GLY A 32 1.96 -6.79 -5.01
CA GLY A 32 0.52 -6.92 -4.80
C GLY A 32 0.25 -7.61 -3.48
N HIS A 33 -1.01 -7.79 -3.11
CA HIS A 33 -1.38 -8.28 -1.78
C HIS A 33 -2.47 -9.36 -1.81
N GLU A 34 -2.52 -10.17 -0.76
CA GLU A 34 -3.62 -11.11 -0.47
C GLU A 34 -4.83 -10.43 0.21
N PHE A 35 -4.65 -9.19 0.66
CA PHE A 35 -5.64 -8.39 1.38
C PHE A 35 -5.90 -7.08 0.64
N ALA A 36 -6.96 -6.38 1.02
CA ALA A 36 -7.19 -5.03 0.54
C ALA A 36 -6.51 -4.01 1.46
N GLU A 37 -6.13 -2.87 0.93
CA GLU A 37 -5.44 -1.82 1.67
C GLU A 37 -6.18 -0.47 1.53
N LEU A 38 -6.28 0.26 2.64
CA LEU A 38 -6.68 1.66 2.66
C LEU A 38 -5.47 2.49 3.05
N VAL A 39 -5.01 3.35 2.14
CA VAL A 39 -3.81 4.16 2.33
C VAL A 39 -4.22 5.60 2.58
N ILE A 40 -3.55 6.24 3.53
CA ILE A 40 -3.76 7.63 3.93
C ILE A 40 -2.41 8.32 3.90
N VAL A 41 -2.28 9.40 3.13
CA VAL A 41 -1.07 10.22 3.12
C VAL A 41 -1.17 11.24 4.26
N GLU A 42 -0.50 10.95 5.39
CA GLU A 42 -0.55 11.81 6.58
C GLU A 42 0.20 13.14 6.38
N GLU A 43 1.35 13.12 5.71
CA GLU A 43 2.18 14.28 5.38
C GLU A 43 2.99 14.01 4.10
N GLY A 44 3.47 15.08 3.43
CA GLY A 44 4.35 14.98 2.27
C GLY A 44 3.61 14.80 0.94
N HIS A 45 4.36 14.33 -0.06
CA HIS A 45 3.88 14.03 -1.41
C HIS A 45 4.82 13.05 -2.11
N GLY A 46 4.33 12.37 -3.14
CA GLY A 46 5.10 11.40 -3.91
C GLY A 46 4.34 10.89 -5.12
N LEU A 47 4.86 9.83 -5.73
CA LEU A 47 4.22 9.16 -6.85
C LEU A 47 3.75 7.76 -6.45
N HIS A 48 2.45 7.50 -6.54
CA HIS A 48 1.89 6.16 -6.45
C HIS A 48 1.71 5.61 -7.86
N VAL A 49 2.44 4.55 -8.21
CA VAL A 49 2.28 3.87 -9.49
C VAL A 49 1.43 2.63 -9.26
N ILE A 50 0.21 2.62 -9.81
CA ILE A 50 -0.74 1.51 -9.65
C ILE A 50 -1.18 0.96 -11.01
N ASN A 51 -1.04 -0.34 -11.22
CA ASN A 51 -1.35 -1.02 -12.48
C ASN A 51 -0.69 -0.32 -13.69
N GLY A 52 0.56 0.10 -13.53
CA GLY A 52 1.35 0.84 -14.52
C GLY A 52 0.89 2.29 -14.76
N ARG A 53 -0.04 2.82 -13.96
CA ARG A 53 -0.52 4.21 -14.05
C ARG A 53 0.09 5.06 -12.93
N PRO A 54 0.86 6.10 -13.26
CA PRO A 54 1.39 7.02 -12.27
C PRO A 54 0.30 7.98 -11.77
N LEU A 55 0.21 8.14 -10.46
CA LEU A 55 -0.66 9.07 -9.76
C LEU A 55 0.17 9.91 -8.80
N TYR A 56 0.11 11.23 -8.94
CA TYR A 56 0.69 12.12 -7.94
C TYR A 56 -0.22 12.12 -6.70
N ILE A 57 0.37 11.93 -5.53
CA ILE A 57 -0.32 11.87 -4.25
C ILE A 57 0.29 12.89 -3.28
N GLN A 58 -0.53 13.39 -2.37
CA GLN A 58 -0.15 14.42 -1.40
C GLN A 58 -0.92 14.27 -0.09
N GLN A 59 -0.48 14.99 0.94
CA GLN A 59 -1.15 15.05 2.23
C GLN A 59 -2.67 15.20 2.10
N GLY A 60 -3.38 14.33 2.81
CA GLY A 60 -4.85 14.28 2.84
C GLY A 60 -5.48 13.39 1.78
N ASP A 61 -4.71 12.88 0.81
CA ASP A 61 -5.21 11.88 -0.12
C ASP A 61 -5.47 10.54 0.59
N VAL A 62 -6.56 9.88 0.18
CA VAL A 62 -6.96 8.56 0.66
C VAL A 62 -7.34 7.70 -0.53
N PHE A 63 -6.80 6.49 -0.60
CA PHE A 63 -7.09 5.56 -1.69
C PHE A 63 -7.20 4.12 -1.21
N TYR A 64 -7.92 3.34 -2.00
CA TYR A 64 -8.20 1.94 -1.73
C TYR A 64 -7.54 1.08 -2.82
N VAL A 65 -6.70 0.14 -2.41
CA VAL A 65 -6.00 -0.81 -3.28
C VAL A 65 -6.66 -2.18 -3.13
N GLN A 66 -7.08 -2.77 -4.25
CA GLN A 66 -7.78 -4.05 -4.24
C GLN A 66 -6.81 -5.23 -4.28
N PRO A 67 -7.19 -6.40 -3.73
CA PRO A 67 -6.48 -7.63 -4.02
C PRO A 67 -6.40 -7.85 -5.53
N GLY A 68 -5.19 -8.05 -6.04
CA GLY A 68 -4.91 -8.21 -7.47
C GLY A 68 -4.44 -6.94 -8.18
N ASP A 69 -4.60 -5.75 -7.58
CA ASP A 69 -3.87 -4.57 -8.01
C ASP A 69 -2.38 -4.73 -7.69
N VAL A 70 -1.56 -4.05 -8.49
CA VAL A 70 -0.10 -4.03 -8.32
C VAL A 70 0.36 -2.59 -8.18
N HIS A 71 1.19 -2.28 -7.19
CA HIS A 71 1.65 -0.91 -6.98
C HIS A 71 3.01 -0.80 -6.29
N TYR A 72 3.56 0.42 -6.30
CA TYR A 72 4.69 0.87 -5.50
C TYR A 72 4.67 2.40 -5.36
N TYR A 73 5.54 2.93 -4.51
CA TYR A 73 5.73 4.37 -4.32
C TYR A 73 7.14 4.80 -4.75
N ASP A 74 7.23 5.93 -5.45
CA ASP A 74 8.49 6.60 -5.88
C ASP A 74 8.54 8.03 -5.33
#